data_AF-A0A0B0IHS8-F1
#
_entry.id   AF-A0A0B0IHS8-F1
#
_cell.length_a   1.000
_cell.length_b   1.000
_cell.length_c   1.000
_cell.angle_alpha   90.00
_cell.angle_beta   90.00
_cell.angle_gamma   90.00
#
_symmetry.space_group_name_H-M   'P 1'
#
loop_
_entity.id
_entity.type
_entity.pdbx_description
1 polymer ?
#
loop_
_entity_poly.entity_id
_entity_poly.type
_entity_poly.pdbx_seq_one_letter_code
_entity_poly.pdbx_strand_id
1 'polypeptide(L)'
;MIINNNIPALTSYRQMGANQKAASNSMEKLASGLRINKAGDDAAGLAISEKMRGQIRGLDQASRNAQDGISMIQTAEGALQETQNILQRMRELSVQSSNDTNTLTDRKEIQKEMNQLIEEIDRISTDTEFNTKKLLNGDLTSSGTTGTATTADAVSSQTTGTSGNIAITDPSTFTGETGTWTLATTDGTAFTLDKGDGTGAQTIDLSTGTATVDGIELDISGITAAANDEWSIEVTAASTGTGTSTGGAVIHIGANSAQSLTVDINQMDSTTLGGGTNTGTA
;
A
#
# COMPACT_ATOMS: atom_id res chain seq x y z
N MET A 1 77.84 0.10 -35.52
CA MET A 1 77.42 1.20 -34.62
C MET A 1 76.45 2.07 -35.41
N ILE A 2 75.19 2.16 -34.99
CA ILE A 2 74.16 2.96 -35.66
C ILE A 2 74.02 4.25 -34.84
N ILE A 3 74.25 5.43 -35.44
CA ILE A 3 74.31 6.73 -34.74
C ILE A 3 72.93 7.42 -34.68
N ASN A 4 72.06 7.15 -35.66
CA ASN A 4 70.80 7.86 -35.80
C ASN A 4 69.70 7.44 -34.80
N ASN A 5 69.82 6.25 -34.19
CA ASN A 5 68.83 5.75 -33.23
C ASN A 5 69.53 5.15 -32.01
N ASN A 6 69.21 5.66 -30.82
CA ASN A 6 69.74 5.14 -29.55
C ASN A 6 68.68 4.27 -28.85
N ILE A 7 68.65 3.00 -29.23
CA ILE A 7 67.70 2.00 -28.71
C ILE A 7 67.84 1.77 -27.19
N PRO A 8 69.05 1.72 -26.60
CA PRO A 8 69.21 1.67 -25.15
C PRO A 8 68.56 2.87 -24.43
N ALA A 9 68.78 4.10 -24.92
CA ALA A 9 68.18 5.29 -24.33
C ALA A 9 66.64 5.29 -24.42
N LEU A 10 66.08 4.86 -25.56
CA LEU A 10 64.62 4.73 -25.74
C LEU A 10 64.00 3.67 -24.80
N THR A 11 64.75 2.62 -24.49
CA THR A 11 64.29 1.58 -23.56
C THR A 11 64.34 2.07 -22.11
N SER A 12 65.42 2.75 -21.72
CA SER A 12 65.50 3.41 -20.41
C SER A 12 64.41 4.47 -20.22
N TYR A 13 64.10 5.26 -21.25
CA TYR A 13 63.01 6.24 -21.21
C TYR A 13 61.63 5.59 -21.03
N ARG A 14 61.34 4.49 -21.74
CA ARG A 14 60.10 3.73 -21.55
C ARG A 14 59.98 3.16 -20.13
N GLN A 15 61.05 2.59 -19.57
CA GLN A 15 61.05 2.08 -18.20
C GLN A 15 60.88 3.19 -17.16
N MET A 16 61.54 4.34 -17.36
CA MET A 16 61.37 5.52 -16.51
C MET A 16 59.93 6.03 -16.56
N GLY A 17 59.30 6.06 -17.74
CA GLY A 17 57.89 6.44 -17.89
C GLY A 17 56.94 5.50 -17.14
N ALA A 18 57.18 4.19 -17.19
CA ALA A 18 56.41 3.21 -16.43
C ALA A 18 56.58 3.41 -14.90
N ASN A 19 57.80 3.64 -14.44
CA ASN A 19 58.10 3.89 -13.03
C ASN A 19 57.47 5.20 -12.53
N GLN A 20 57.52 6.27 -13.33
CA GLN A 20 56.89 7.54 -12.99
C GLN A 20 55.37 7.38 -12.84
N LYS A 21 54.72 6.65 -13.76
CA LYS A 21 53.28 6.35 -13.67
C LYS A 21 52.92 5.54 -12.43
N ALA A 22 53.75 4.55 -12.07
CA ALA A 22 53.56 3.76 -10.85
C ALA A 22 53.70 4.62 -9.58
N ALA A 23 54.73 5.49 -9.53
CA ALA A 23 54.93 6.41 -8.41
C ALA A 23 53.77 7.40 -8.27
N SER A 24 53.29 7.98 -9.37
CA SER A 24 52.11 8.85 -9.38
C SER A 24 50.85 8.14 -8.89
N ASN A 25 50.61 6.89 -9.31
CA ASN A 25 49.47 6.11 -8.81
C ASN A 25 49.59 5.81 -7.30
N SER A 26 50.78 5.50 -6.79
CA SER A 26 50.99 5.28 -5.35
C SER A 26 50.75 6.56 -4.55
N MET A 27 51.22 7.71 -5.05
CA MET A 27 50.93 9.01 -4.42
C MET A 27 49.44 9.34 -4.42
N GLU A 28 48.71 9.04 -5.51
CA GLU A 28 47.25 9.21 -5.59
C GLU A 28 46.51 8.39 -4.51
N LYS A 29 46.92 7.13 -4.30
CA LYS A 29 46.34 6.25 -3.25
C LYS A 29 46.68 6.71 -1.84
N LEU A 30 47.90 7.19 -1.62
CA LEU A 30 48.30 7.74 -0.32
C LEU A 30 47.56 9.03 0.02
N ALA A 31 47.40 9.93 -0.96
CA ALA A 31 46.72 11.21 -0.74
C ALA A 31 45.21 11.06 -0.49
N SER A 32 44.57 10.10 -1.16
CA SER A 32 43.13 9.79 -0.99
C SER A 32 42.84 8.89 0.22
N GLY A 33 43.83 8.13 0.70
CA GLY A 33 43.64 7.09 1.72
C GLY A 33 42.85 5.87 1.23
N LEU A 34 42.54 5.79 -0.07
CA LEU A 34 41.72 4.73 -0.67
C LEU A 34 42.59 3.84 -1.55
N ARG A 35 42.38 2.51 -1.45
CA ARG A 35 43.11 1.53 -2.26
C ARG A 35 42.68 1.52 -3.73
N ILE A 36 41.41 1.83 -3.99
CA ILE A 36 40.78 1.83 -5.32
C ILE A 36 40.20 3.23 -5.56
N ASN A 37 40.82 4.02 -6.43
CA ASN A 37 40.37 5.39 -6.77
C ASN A 37 39.67 5.49 -8.13
N LYS A 38 39.96 4.55 -9.02
CA LYS A 38 39.46 4.53 -10.41
C LYS A 38 39.01 3.13 -10.79
N ALA A 39 38.04 3.04 -11.70
CA ALA A 39 37.52 1.77 -12.21
C ALA A 39 38.61 0.89 -12.88
N GLY A 40 39.68 1.52 -13.38
CA GLY A 40 40.82 0.81 -13.98
C GLY A 40 41.75 0.10 -12.97
N ASP A 41 41.66 0.41 -11.67
CA ASP A 41 42.46 -0.27 -10.64
C ASP A 41 41.84 -1.60 -10.21
N ASP A 42 40.52 -1.62 -10.03
CA ASP A 42 39.72 -2.81 -9.71
C ASP A 42 38.23 -2.50 -9.95
N ALA A 43 37.71 -2.89 -11.11
CA ALA A 43 36.33 -2.60 -11.49
C ALA A 43 35.30 -3.34 -10.61
N ALA A 44 35.59 -4.60 -10.25
CA ALA A 44 34.71 -5.39 -9.40
C ALA A 44 34.72 -4.88 -7.95
N GLY A 45 35.91 -4.58 -7.42
CA GLY A 45 36.07 -3.99 -6.09
C GLY A 45 35.41 -2.63 -5.95
N LEU A 46 35.49 -1.78 -6.98
CA LEU A 46 34.79 -0.49 -7.01
C LEU A 46 33.26 -0.69 -7.01
N ALA A 47 32.74 -1.59 -7.84
CA ALA A 47 31.30 -1.86 -7.91
C ALA A 47 30.73 -2.38 -6.59
N ILE A 48 31.44 -3.31 -5.91
CA ILE A 48 31.05 -3.82 -4.59
C ILE A 48 31.13 -2.70 -3.54
N SER A 49 32.19 -1.88 -3.59
CA SER A 49 32.37 -0.77 -2.64
C SER A 49 31.26 0.30 -2.77
N GLU A 50 30.86 0.63 -4.00
CA GLU A 50 29.74 1.57 -4.22
C GLU A 50 28.39 0.96 -3.80
N LYS A 51 28.17 -0.34 -4.05
CA LYS A 51 27.00 -1.05 -3.53
C LYS A 51 26.95 -0.98 -2.00
N MET A 52 28.05 -1.28 -1.32
CA MET A 52 28.13 -1.20 0.14
C MET A 52 27.96 0.24 0.64
N ARG A 53 28.53 1.24 -0.05
CA ARG A 53 28.34 2.66 0.30
C ARG A 53 26.89 3.10 0.13
N GLY A 54 26.18 2.56 -0.85
CA GLY A 54 24.72 2.74 -1.00
C GLY A 54 23.95 2.09 0.14
N GLN A 55 24.31 0.86 0.49
CA GLN A 55 23.69 0.14 1.61
C GLN A 55 23.92 0.85 2.95
N ILE A 56 25.13 1.32 3.23
CA ILE A 56 25.43 2.06 4.47
C ILE A 56 24.58 3.33 4.56
N ARG A 57 24.51 4.13 3.49
CA ARG A 57 23.67 5.33 3.46
C ARG A 57 22.18 5.00 3.64
N GLY A 58 21.71 3.89 3.04
CA GLY A 58 20.36 3.38 3.24
C GLY A 58 20.10 2.97 4.68
N LEU A 59 21.04 2.27 5.32
CA LEU A 59 20.95 1.85 6.72
C LEU A 59 20.99 3.04 7.69
N ASP A 60 21.81 4.06 7.41
CA ASP A 60 21.86 5.28 8.23
C ASP A 60 20.51 6.01 8.21
N GLN A 61 19.88 6.13 7.04
CA GLN A 61 18.54 6.70 6.92
C GLN A 61 17.50 5.82 7.61
N ALA A 62 17.59 4.50 7.43
CA ALA A 62 16.70 3.55 8.07
C ALA A 62 16.80 3.59 9.61
N SER A 63 17.99 3.82 10.16
CA SER A 63 18.18 4.02 11.59
C SER A 63 17.47 5.28 12.09
N ARG A 64 17.47 6.37 11.31
CA ARG A 64 16.70 7.58 11.64
C ARG A 64 15.20 7.33 11.56
N ASN A 65 14.73 6.68 10.51
CA ASN A 65 13.31 6.30 10.37
C ASN A 65 12.85 5.42 11.54
N ALA A 66 13.70 4.50 12.02
CA ALA A 66 13.41 3.68 13.20
C ALA A 66 13.29 4.52 14.48
N GLN A 67 14.12 5.55 14.65
CA GLN A 67 14.02 6.48 15.78
C GLN A 67 12.72 7.28 15.73
N ASP A 68 12.32 7.78 14.56
CA ASP A 68 11.03 8.46 14.37
C ASP A 68 9.85 7.51 14.69
N GLY A 69 9.97 6.25 14.27
CA GLY A 69 9.03 5.19 14.63
C GLY A 69 8.91 4.95 16.13
N ILE A 70 10.04 4.92 16.84
CA ILE A 70 10.06 4.81 18.31
C ILE A 70 9.37 6.02 18.94
N SER A 71 9.66 7.24 18.48
CA SER A 71 9.01 8.44 19.00
C SER A 71 7.50 8.43 18.77
N MET A 72 7.04 8.00 17.60
CA MET A 72 5.61 7.83 17.31
C MET A 72 4.94 6.82 18.26
N ILE A 73 5.56 5.66 18.47
CA ILE A 73 5.05 4.63 19.39
C ILE A 73 4.99 5.18 20.83
N GLN A 74 6.02 5.91 21.28
CA GLN A 74 6.04 6.51 22.62
C GLN A 74 4.93 7.55 22.81
N THR A 75 4.64 8.37 21.79
CA THR A 75 3.50 9.29 21.82
C THR A 75 2.18 8.54 21.95
N ALA A 76 2.00 7.47 21.17
CA ALA A 76 0.81 6.62 21.29
C ALA A 76 0.71 5.94 22.66
N GLU A 77 1.81 5.39 23.19
CA GLU A 77 1.85 4.73 24.49
C GLU A 77 1.51 5.70 25.63
N GLY A 78 2.02 6.93 25.60
CA GLY A 78 1.68 7.96 26.60
C GLY A 78 0.19 8.30 26.59
N ALA A 79 -0.41 8.43 25.40
CA ALA A 79 -1.85 8.65 25.28
C ALA A 79 -2.66 7.44 25.80
N LEU A 80 -2.23 6.22 25.48
CA LEU A 80 -2.86 4.99 25.98
C LEU A 80 -2.78 4.85 27.50
N GLN A 81 -1.67 5.26 28.12
CA GLN A 81 -1.56 5.29 29.59
C GLN A 81 -2.61 6.21 30.22
N GLU A 82 -2.90 7.36 29.62
CA GLU A 82 -3.95 8.25 30.11
C GLU A 82 -5.35 7.62 29.93
N THR A 83 -5.62 6.99 28.77
CA THR A 83 -6.88 6.25 28.60
C THR A 83 -7.04 5.14 29.64
N GLN A 84 -5.95 4.43 30.01
CA GLN A 84 -5.97 3.41 31.04
C GLN A 84 -6.28 3.99 32.43
N ASN A 85 -5.75 5.16 32.78
CA ASN A 85 -6.05 5.84 34.04
C ASN A 85 -7.54 6.23 34.11
N ILE A 86 -8.07 6.78 33.01
CA ILE A 86 -9.48 7.15 32.90
C ILE A 86 -10.39 5.92 33.06
N LEU A 87 -10.08 4.81 32.39
CA LEU A 87 -10.87 3.57 32.49
C LEU A 87 -10.86 2.99 33.92
N GLN A 88 -9.74 3.10 34.63
CA GLN A 88 -9.68 2.72 36.04
C GLN A 88 -10.63 3.58 36.88
N ARG A 89 -10.64 4.90 36.66
CA ARG A 89 -11.57 5.82 37.32
C ARG A 89 -13.03 5.52 36.97
N MET A 90 -13.34 5.24 35.71
CA MET A 90 -14.68 4.83 35.28
C MET A 90 -15.13 3.53 35.97
N ARG A 91 -14.21 2.57 36.18
CA ARG A 91 -14.49 1.34 36.92
C ARG A 91 -14.79 1.63 38.39
N GLU A 92 -14.02 2.50 39.04
CA GLU A 92 -14.29 2.93 40.43
C GLU A 92 -15.70 3.54 40.54
N LEU A 93 -16.04 4.47 39.65
CA LEU A 93 -17.36 5.10 39.60
C LEU A 93 -18.49 4.10 39.35
N SER A 94 -18.25 3.08 38.52
CA SER A 94 -19.21 2.01 38.24
C SER A 94 -19.47 1.14 39.47
N VAL A 95 -18.41 0.79 40.22
CA VAL A 95 -18.56 0.06 41.48
C VAL A 95 -19.24 0.93 42.54
N GLN A 96 -18.89 2.22 42.60
CA GLN A 96 -19.52 3.17 43.51
C GLN A 96 -21.02 3.31 43.21
N SER A 97 -21.43 3.46 41.95
CA SER A 97 -22.84 3.64 41.57
C SER A 97 -23.70 2.38 41.84
N SER A 98 -23.07 1.20 41.78
CA SER A 98 -23.71 -0.09 42.05
C SER A 98 -24.08 -0.31 43.52
N ASN A 99 -23.64 0.53 44.44
CA ASN A 99 -24.05 0.42 45.85
C ASN A 99 -25.47 0.97 46.05
N ASP A 100 -26.32 0.21 46.75
CA ASP A 100 -27.72 0.54 47.03
C ASP A 100 -27.89 1.68 48.04
N THR A 101 -26.82 2.05 48.76
CA THR A 101 -26.83 3.19 49.68
C THR A 101 -26.84 4.55 48.98
N ASN A 102 -26.54 4.62 47.68
CA ASN A 102 -26.54 5.88 46.94
C ASN A 102 -27.95 6.31 46.57
N THR A 103 -28.22 7.60 46.67
CA THR A 103 -29.49 8.16 46.21
C THR A 103 -29.51 8.30 44.68
N LEU A 104 -30.70 8.50 44.11
CA LEU A 104 -30.84 8.81 42.68
C LEU A 104 -30.12 10.09 42.27
N THR A 105 -29.99 11.07 43.18
CA THR A 105 -29.24 12.30 42.92
C THR A 105 -27.75 12.02 42.83
N ASP A 106 -27.21 11.19 43.73
CA ASP A 106 -25.78 10.82 43.72
C ASP A 106 -25.42 10.02 42.46
N ARG A 107 -26.27 9.08 42.06
CA ARG A 107 -26.10 8.33 40.80
C ARG A 107 -26.10 9.25 39.57
N LYS A 108 -26.88 10.34 39.59
CA LYS A 108 -26.87 11.33 38.49
C LYS A 108 -25.56 12.13 38.44
N GLU A 109 -24.99 12.52 39.57
CA GLU A 109 -23.69 13.21 39.58
C GLU A 109 -22.55 12.27 39.14
N ILE A 110 -22.56 11.01 39.58
CA ILE A 110 -21.62 9.99 39.09
C ILE A 110 -21.74 9.80 37.58
N GLN A 111 -22.96 9.80 37.03
CA GLN A 111 -23.17 9.70 35.58
C GLN A 111 -22.59 10.91 34.84
N LYS A 112 -22.67 12.13 35.40
CA LYS A 112 -22.04 13.30 34.76
C LYS A 112 -20.53 13.16 34.71
N GLU A 113 -19.90 12.71 35.80
CA GLU A 113 -18.46 12.43 35.81
C GLU A 113 -18.10 11.35 34.78
N MET A 114 -18.88 10.26 34.71
CA MET A 114 -18.69 9.21 33.70
C MET A 114 -18.78 9.74 32.26
N ASN A 115 -19.74 10.62 31.97
CA ASN A 115 -19.87 11.23 30.65
C ASN A 115 -18.67 12.13 30.30
N GLN A 116 -18.15 12.90 31.26
CA GLN A 116 -16.94 13.71 31.06
C GLN A 116 -15.71 12.85 30.78
N LEU A 117 -15.58 11.71 31.46
CA LEU A 117 -14.50 10.74 31.21
C LEU A 117 -14.62 10.09 29.84
N ILE A 118 -15.84 9.83 29.36
CA ILE A 118 -16.09 9.35 27.99
C ILE A 118 -15.66 10.39 26.95
N GLU A 119 -16.09 11.64 27.12
CA GLU A 119 -15.69 12.76 26.23
C GLU A 119 -14.17 12.96 26.23
N GLU A 120 -13.51 12.75 27.37
CA GLU A 120 -12.05 12.80 27.50
C GLU A 120 -11.36 11.69 26.70
N ILE A 121 -11.85 10.44 26.79
CA ILE A 121 -11.33 9.32 25.99
C ILE A 121 -11.47 9.62 24.48
N ASP A 122 -12.63 10.11 24.06
CA ASP A 122 -12.88 10.45 22.65
C ASP A 122 -11.94 11.57 22.18
N ARG A 123 -11.70 12.59 23.02
CA ARG A 123 -10.73 13.65 22.71
C ARG A 123 -9.31 13.12 22.59
N ILE A 124 -8.87 12.26 23.51
CA ILE A 124 -7.52 11.64 23.42
C ILE A 124 -7.41 10.85 22.10
N SER A 125 -8.46 10.14 21.70
CA SER A 125 -8.50 9.40 20.44
C SER A 125 -8.35 10.31 19.21
N THR A 126 -9.08 11.42 19.15
CA THR A 126 -9.10 12.34 17.99
C THR A 126 -7.92 13.30 17.94
N ASP A 127 -7.40 13.72 19.10
CA ASP A 127 -6.40 14.78 19.17
C ASP A 127 -4.96 14.25 19.19
N THR A 128 -4.75 12.98 19.59
CA THR A 128 -3.42 12.38 19.61
C THR A 128 -2.86 12.23 18.20
N GLU A 129 -1.81 13.01 17.92
CA GLU A 129 -1.14 13.03 16.63
C GLU A 129 0.39 13.05 16.74
N PHE A 130 1.04 12.47 15.74
CA PHE A 130 2.48 12.59 15.54
C PHE A 130 2.74 13.09 14.13
N ASN A 131 3.43 14.22 14.01
CA ASN A 131 3.72 14.86 12.72
C ASN A 131 2.44 14.98 11.85
N THR A 132 1.36 15.54 12.42
CA THR A 132 0.03 15.72 11.78
C THR A 132 -0.74 14.44 11.43
N LYS A 133 -0.21 13.25 11.76
CA LYS A 133 -0.91 11.97 11.59
C LYS A 133 -1.61 11.58 12.88
N LYS A 134 -2.93 11.35 12.81
CA LYS A 134 -3.71 10.81 13.91
C LYS A 134 -3.31 9.36 14.19
N LEU A 135 -3.14 9.01 15.46
CA LEU A 135 -2.62 7.70 15.84
C LEU A 135 -3.68 6.74 16.38
N LEU A 136 -4.71 7.26 17.04
CA LEU A 136 -5.66 6.47 17.85
C LEU A 136 -7.09 6.46 17.29
N ASN A 137 -7.37 7.20 16.21
CA ASN A 137 -8.70 7.31 15.62
C ASN A 137 -9.03 6.19 14.60
N GLY A 138 -8.13 5.23 14.39
CA GLY A 138 -8.30 4.16 13.41
C GLY A 138 -7.81 4.48 11.99
N ASP A 139 -7.40 5.71 11.69
CA ASP A 139 -6.88 6.05 10.35
C ASP A 139 -5.62 5.24 10.01
N LEU A 140 -4.81 4.92 11.02
CA LEU A 140 -3.60 4.12 10.88
C LEU A 140 -3.88 2.70 10.35
N THR A 141 -5.03 2.11 10.68
CA THR A 141 -5.43 0.77 10.20
C THR A 141 -6.04 0.77 8.80
N SER A 142 -6.28 1.95 8.22
CA SER A 142 -6.74 2.11 6.84
C SER A 142 -5.63 2.53 5.88
N SER A 143 -4.46 2.93 6.40
CA SER A 143 -3.33 3.45 5.62
C SER A 143 -2.46 2.36 4.99
N GLY A 144 -3.06 1.22 4.62
CA GLY A 144 -2.48 0.33 3.63
C GLY A 144 -2.38 1.10 2.31
N THR A 145 -1.20 1.13 1.71
CA THR A 145 -0.92 1.84 0.47
C THR A 145 -2.03 1.56 -0.55
N THR A 146 -2.74 2.61 -0.96
CA THR A 146 -3.66 2.59 -2.09
C THR A 146 -2.87 2.19 -3.33
N GLY A 147 -2.68 0.89 -3.57
CA GLY A 147 -2.85 0.41 -4.93
C GLY A 147 -4.29 0.76 -5.24
N THR A 148 -4.50 1.78 -6.06
CA THR A 148 -5.83 2.14 -6.54
C THR A 148 -6.47 0.86 -7.03
N ALA A 149 -7.37 0.28 -6.22
CA ALA A 149 -8.33 -0.68 -6.70
C ALA A 149 -9.17 0.13 -7.67
N THR A 150 -8.73 0.17 -8.92
CA THR A 150 -9.56 0.65 -10.00
C THR A 150 -10.64 -0.41 -10.05
N THR A 151 -11.81 -0.09 -9.51
CA THR A 151 -13.02 -0.89 -9.77
C THR A 151 -13.08 -1.04 -11.28
N ALA A 152 -13.11 -2.27 -11.77
CA ALA A 152 -13.23 -2.52 -13.20
C ALA A 152 -14.47 -1.76 -13.70
N ASP A 153 -14.28 -0.70 -14.47
CA ASP A 153 -15.37 0.02 -15.08
C ASP A 153 -15.62 -0.61 -16.44
N ALA A 154 -16.86 -1.06 -16.66
CA ALA A 154 -17.30 -1.64 -17.92
C ALA A 154 -18.33 -0.71 -18.53
N VAL A 155 -17.91 0.04 -19.55
CA VAL A 155 -18.77 0.98 -20.26
C VAL A 155 -19.31 0.28 -21.51
N SER A 156 -20.63 0.09 -21.55
CA SER A 156 -21.30 -0.40 -22.75
C SER A 156 -21.52 0.77 -23.72
N SER A 157 -21.01 0.64 -24.95
CA SER A 157 -21.27 1.58 -26.04
C SER A 157 -22.18 0.92 -27.06
N GLN A 158 -23.42 1.39 -27.15
CA GLN A 158 -24.44 0.86 -28.05
C GLN A 158 -24.47 1.65 -29.36
N THR A 159 -24.67 0.96 -30.49
CA THR A 159 -25.10 1.59 -31.74
C THR A 159 -26.39 0.94 -32.25
N THR A 160 -27.34 1.83 -32.59
CA THR A 160 -28.68 1.70 -33.22
C THR A 160 -29.44 0.36 -33.18
N GLY A 161 -30.58 0.31 -32.48
CA GLY A 161 -31.69 -0.60 -32.82
C GLY A 161 -32.40 -1.31 -31.66
N THR A 162 -31.78 -1.41 -30.49
CA THR A 162 -32.27 -2.19 -29.35
C THR A 162 -32.36 -1.35 -28.07
N SER A 163 -33.29 -1.69 -27.17
CA SER A 163 -33.40 -1.11 -25.83
C SER A 163 -32.74 -2.05 -24.80
N GLY A 164 -31.67 -1.61 -24.13
CA GLY A 164 -31.12 -2.29 -22.95
C GLY A 164 -29.61 -2.14 -22.80
N ASN A 165 -29.12 -2.05 -21.56
CA ASN A 165 -27.68 -2.01 -21.25
C ASN A 165 -27.27 -3.37 -20.68
N ILE A 166 -26.12 -3.92 -21.09
CA ILE A 166 -25.48 -5.04 -20.38
C ILE A 166 -24.64 -4.44 -19.25
N ALA A 167 -24.90 -4.90 -18.03
CA ALA A 167 -24.14 -4.50 -16.85
C ALA A 167 -23.37 -5.71 -16.30
N ILE A 168 -22.12 -5.51 -15.92
CA ILE A 168 -21.37 -6.50 -15.13
C ILE A 168 -21.87 -6.36 -13.69
N THR A 169 -22.44 -7.42 -13.14
CA THR A 169 -23.08 -7.39 -11.82
C THR A 169 -22.05 -7.33 -10.69
N ASP A 170 -20.86 -7.88 -10.91
CA ASP A 170 -19.74 -7.81 -9.95
C ASP A 170 -18.39 -7.53 -10.65
N PRO A 171 -18.01 -6.25 -10.82
CA PRO A 171 -16.74 -5.87 -11.43
C PRO A 171 -15.50 -6.25 -10.60
N SER A 172 -15.67 -6.62 -9.32
CA SER A 172 -14.55 -6.93 -8.43
C SER A 172 -13.91 -8.31 -8.68
N THR A 173 -14.57 -9.16 -9.46
CA THR A 173 -14.12 -10.52 -9.79
C THR A 173 -13.28 -10.60 -11.08
N PHE A 174 -13.16 -9.49 -11.81
CA PHE A 174 -12.56 -9.47 -13.14
C PHE A 174 -11.01 -9.42 -13.09
N THR A 175 -10.37 -10.59 -13.24
CA THR A 175 -8.90 -10.76 -13.14
C THR A 175 -8.20 -10.94 -14.51
N GLY A 176 -8.89 -10.66 -15.62
CA GLY A 176 -8.41 -10.88 -17.00
C GLY A 176 -7.67 -9.69 -17.63
N GLU A 177 -7.24 -9.86 -18.88
CA GLU A 177 -6.64 -8.80 -19.71
C GLU A 177 -7.67 -7.71 -20.09
N THR A 178 -7.22 -6.46 -20.23
CA THR A 178 -8.04 -5.36 -20.74
C THR A 178 -8.39 -5.59 -22.21
N GLY A 179 -9.65 -5.37 -22.60
CA GLY A 179 -10.04 -5.57 -23.99
C GLY A 179 -11.47 -5.13 -24.32
N THR A 180 -11.78 -5.13 -25.61
CA THR A 180 -13.13 -4.92 -26.12
C THR A 180 -13.74 -6.27 -26.42
N TRP A 181 -14.87 -6.57 -25.79
CA TRP A 181 -15.65 -7.77 -26.09
C TRP A 181 -16.71 -7.41 -27.13
N THR A 182 -16.72 -8.14 -28.25
CA THR A 182 -17.69 -7.95 -29.32
C THR A 182 -18.84 -8.92 -29.14
N LEU A 183 -20.07 -8.42 -29.26
CA LEU A 183 -21.28 -9.22 -29.21
C LEU A 183 -21.98 -9.14 -30.56
N ALA A 184 -22.24 -10.28 -31.19
CA ALA A 184 -22.98 -10.35 -32.43
C ALA A 184 -24.29 -11.13 -32.24
N THR A 185 -25.37 -10.65 -32.83
CA THR A 185 -26.67 -11.32 -32.77
C THR A 185 -26.77 -12.36 -33.88
N THR A 186 -27.08 -13.62 -33.53
CA THR A 186 -27.24 -14.68 -34.54
C THR A 186 -28.68 -14.74 -35.08
N ASP A 187 -29.70 -14.76 -34.20
CA ASP A 187 -31.10 -15.01 -34.60
C ASP A 187 -32.17 -14.34 -33.70
N GLY A 188 -31.82 -13.27 -32.98
CA GLY A 188 -32.75 -12.53 -32.10
C GLY A 188 -33.08 -13.20 -30.76
N THR A 189 -32.61 -14.44 -30.54
CA THR A 189 -32.78 -15.19 -29.29
C THR A 189 -31.48 -15.39 -28.50
N ALA A 190 -30.33 -15.13 -29.10
CA ALA A 190 -29.00 -15.28 -28.50
C ALA A 190 -28.00 -14.28 -29.10
N PHE A 191 -26.97 -13.94 -28.31
CA PHE A 191 -25.76 -13.27 -28.78
C PHE A 191 -24.57 -14.22 -28.75
N THR A 192 -23.58 -13.99 -29.60
CA THR A 192 -22.25 -14.58 -29.46
C THR A 192 -21.30 -13.52 -28.95
N LEU A 193 -20.62 -13.81 -27.84
CA LEU A 193 -19.60 -12.94 -27.23
C LEU A 193 -18.21 -13.44 -27.60
N ASP A 194 -17.43 -12.61 -28.28
CA ASP A 194 -16.02 -12.86 -28.58
C ASP A 194 -15.14 -11.88 -27.79
N LYS A 195 -14.18 -12.44 -27.05
CA LYS A 195 -13.22 -11.68 -26.24
C LYS A 195 -11.99 -11.24 -27.05
N GLY A 196 -11.82 -11.73 -28.27
CA GLY A 196 -10.64 -11.48 -29.11
C GLY A 196 -9.37 -12.17 -28.64
N ASP A 197 -9.46 -13.11 -27.68
CA ASP A 197 -8.33 -13.85 -27.08
C ASP A 197 -8.00 -15.17 -27.81
N GLY A 198 -8.72 -15.47 -28.91
CA GLY A 198 -8.55 -16.67 -29.70
C GLY A 198 -9.25 -17.92 -29.15
N THR A 199 -10.04 -17.80 -28.07
CA THR A 199 -10.85 -18.91 -27.53
C THR A 199 -12.13 -19.18 -28.32
N GLY A 200 -12.51 -18.25 -29.20
CA GLY A 200 -13.71 -18.32 -30.05
C GLY A 200 -14.96 -17.77 -29.36
N ALA A 201 -15.99 -17.47 -30.15
CA ALA A 201 -17.19 -16.82 -29.65
C ALA A 201 -18.07 -17.77 -28.81
N GLN A 202 -18.50 -17.32 -27.64
CA GLN A 202 -19.39 -18.04 -26.73
C GLN A 202 -20.84 -17.60 -26.93
N THR A 203 -21.79 -18.53 -26.98
CA THR A 203 -23.22 -18.21 -27.16
C THR A 203 -23.88 -17.93 -25.81
N ILE A 204 -24.56 -16.78 -25.72
CA ILE A 204 -25.32 -16.32 -24.55
C ILE A 204 -26.80 -16.29 -24.93
N ASP A 205 -27.61 -17.06 -24.21
CA ASP A 205 -29.07 -17.15 -24.38
C ASP A 205 -29.76 -15.98 -23.64
N LEU A 206 -30.64 -15.24 -24.30
CA LEU A 206 -31.37 -14.11 -23.68
C LEU A 206 -32.50 -14.56 -22.74
N SER A 207 -32.88 -15.84 -22.76
CA SER A 207 -34.01 -16.34 -21.98
C SER A 207 -33.78 -16.40 -20.47
N THR A 208 -32.52 -16.30 -20.01
CA THR A 208 -32.14 -16.55 -18.61
C THR A 208 -32.04 -15.31 -17.75
N GLY A 209 -32.04 -14.09 -18.32
CA GLY A 209 -31.92 -12.82 -17.59
C GLY A 209 -30.52 -12.55 -16.99
N THR A 210 -29.76 -13.58 -16.64
CA THR A 210 -28.34 -13.51 -16.33
C THR A 210 -27.55 -14.57 -17.10
N ALA A 211 -26.27 -14.30 -17.37
CA ALA A 211 -25.37 -15.25 -18.00
C ALA A 211 -23.98 -15.19 -17.37
N THR A 212 -23.32 -16.34 -17.26
CA THR A 212 -21.95 -16.43 -16.76
C THR A 212 -20.98 -16.73 -17.90
N VAL A 213 -19.96 -15.90 -18.05
CA VAL A 213 -18.89 -16.07 -19.05
C VAL A 213 -17.56 -16.07 -18.31
N ASP A 214 -16.83 -17.18 -18.36
CA ASP A 214 -15.54 -17.35 -17.67
C ASP A 214 -15.57 -16.95 -16.17
N GLY A 215 -16.71 -17.21 -15.51
CA GLY A 215 -16.91 -16.89 -14.10
C GLY A 215 -17.38 -15.47 -13.79
N ILE A 216 -17.62 -14.65 -14.82
CA ILE A 216 -18.17 -13.29 -14.70
C ILE A 216 -19.68 -13.35 -14.93
N GLU A 217 -20.47 -12.85 -13.99
CA GLU A 217 -21.92 -12.73 -14.13
C GLU A 217 -22.31 -11.43 -14.85
N LEU A 218 -23.03 -11.59 -15.94
CA LEU A 218 -23.57 -10.53 -16.77
C LEU A 218 -25.08 -10.45 -16.54
N ASP A 219 -25.58 -9.26 -16.17
CA ASP A 219 -27.02 -8.99 -16.20
C ASP A 219 -27.42 -8.63 -17.63
N ILE A 220 -28.28 -9.48 -18.18
CA ILE A 220 -28.85 -9.36 -19.53
C ILE A 220 -30.36 -9.13 -19.49
N SER A 221 -30.90 -8.82 -18.31
CA SER A 221 -32.33 -8.59 -18.09
C SER A 221 -32.82 -7.39 -18.89
N GLY A 222 -33.90 -7.57 -19.65
CA GLY A 222 -34.54 -6.50 -20.42
C GLY A 222 -33.91 -6.23 -21.79
N ILE A 223 -32.92 -7.01 -22.20
CA ILE A 223 -32.36 -6.94 -23.55
C ILE A 223 -33.29 -7.63 -24.55
N THR A 224 -33.57 -6.97 -25.67
CA THR A 224 -34.33 -7.55 -26.80
C THR A 224 -33.47 -7.51 -28.06
N ALA A 225 -32.92 -8.63 -28.51
CA ALA A 225 -32.02 -8.62 -29.66
C ALA A 225 -32.78 -8.44 -30.99
N ALA A 226 -32.38 -7.45 -31.80
CA ALA A 226 -32.76 -7.38 -33.21
C ALA A 226 -31.76 -8.17 -34.07
N ALA A 227 -32.24 -8.85 -35.11
CA ALA A 227 -31.39 -9.73 -35.92
C ALA A 227 -30.29 -8.93 -36.64
N ASN A 228 -29.04 -9.42 -36.56
CA ASN A 228 -27.82 -8.88 -37.18
C ASN A 228 -27.24 -7.59 -36.55
N ASP A 229 -27.55 -7.28 -35.29
CA ASP A 229 -26.89 -6.19 -34.56
C ASP A 229 -25.54 -6.63 -33.96
N GLU A 230 -24.57 -5.71 -33.91
CA GLU A 230 -23.24 -5.90 -33.30
C GLU A 230 -22.95 -4.81 -32.26
N TRP A 231 -22.55 -5.22 -31.05
CA TRP A 231 -22.26 -4.34 -29.90
C TRP A 231 -20.86 -4.58 -29.35
N SER A 232 -20.36 -3.61 -28.59
CA SER A 232 -19.08 -3.72 -27.89
C SER A 232 -19.20 -3.34 -26.42
N ILE A 233 -18.59 -4.14 -25.56
CA ILE A 233 -18.37 -3.81 -24.14
C ILE A 233 -16.87 -3.55 -23.97
N GLU A 234 -16.51 -2.34 -23.54
CA GLU A 234 -15.14 -2.05 -23.14
C GLU A 234 -14.95 -2.50 -21.69
N VAL A 235 -14.01 -3.42 -21.46
CA VAL A 235 -13.76 -4.01 -20.15
C VAL A 235 -12.35 -3.67 -19.69
N THR A 236 -12.25 -3.02 -18.53
CA THR A 236 -10.97 -2.73 -17.87
C THR A 236 -10.67 -3.78 -16.79
N ALA A 237 -9.46 -4.33 -16.78
CA ALA A 237 -8.99 -5.27 -15.77
C ALA A 237 -9.05 -4.69 -14.34
N ALA A 238 -9.53 -5.46 -13.35
CA ALA A 238 -9.31 -5.08 -11.95
C ALA A 238 -7.84 -5.33 -11.60
N SER A 239 -7.14 -4.32 -11.09
CA SER A 239 -5.77 -4.53 -10.62
C SER A 239 -5.79 -5.31 -9.30
N THR A 240 -5.46 -6.59 -9.32
CA THR A 240 -5.13 -7.33 -8.10
C THR A 240 -3.76 -6.90 -7.62
N GLY A 241 -3.70 -5.77 -6.91
CA GLY A 241 -2.52 -5.44 -6.12
C GLY A 241 -2.33 -6.53 -5.07
N THR A 242 -1.32 -7.40 -5.22
CA THR A 242 -0.88 -8.35 -4.19
C THR A 242 -0.15 -7.65 -3.04
N GLY A 243 -0.58 -6.45 -2.68
CA GLY A 243 -0.20 -5.81 -1.42
C GLY A 243 -1.15 -6.31 -0.36
N THR A 244 -0.66 -7.13 0.57
CA THR A 244 -1.30 -7.23 1.88
C THR A 244 -1.55 -5.82 2.37
N SER A 245 -2.81 -5.40 2.39
CA SER A 245 -3.27 -4.20 3.08
C SER A 245 -3.10 -4.43 4.57
N THR A 246 -1.85 -4.40 5.03
CA THR A 246 -1.55 -4.32 6.45
C THR A 246 -1.76 -2.87 6.80
N GLY A 247 -2.96 -2.58 7.28
CA GLY A 247 -3.34 -1.28 7.80
C GLY A 247 -2.45 -0.90 8.97
N GLY A 248 -1.40 -0.15 8.70
CA GLY A 248 -0.49 0.35 9.73
C GLY A 248 0.49 1.37 9.19
N ALA A 249 1.10 2.11 10.11
CA ALA A 249 2.22 2.98 9.78
C ALA A 249 3.44 2.12 9.41
N VAL A 250 3.82 2.14 8.13
CA VAL A 250 5.00 1.44 7.62
C VAL A 250 6.26 2.26 7.86
N ILE A 251 7.21 1.71 8.61
CA ILE A 251 8.51 2.31 8.89
C ILE A 251 9.58 1.49 8.17
N HIS A 252 10.31 2.10 7.24
CA HIS A 252 11.44 1.45 6.57
C HIS A 252 12.66 1.42 7.50
N ILE A 253 13.01 0.22 7.97
CA ILE A 253 14.09 -0.04 8.94
C ILE A 253 15.32 -0.72 8.32
N GLY A 254 15.34 -0.90 6.99
CA GLY A 254 16.51 -1.40 6.29
C GLY A 254 16.77 -0.69 4.95
N ALA A 255 17.89 -1.04 4.33
CA ALA A 255 18.35 -0.42 3.08
C ALA A 255 17.63 -0.93 1.82
N ASN A 256 16.75 -1.93 1.93
CA ASN A 256 16.04 -2.56 0.81
C ASN A 256 14.52 -2.53 1.03
N SER A 257 13.75 -2.58 -0.06
CA SER A 257 12.29 -2.43 -0.08
C SER A 257 11.50 -3.39 0.80
N ALA A 258 12.04 -4.56 1.14
CA ALA A 258 11.37 -5.60 1.93
C ALA A 258 11.69 -5.53 3.45
N GLN A 259 12.42 -4.51 3.89
CA GLN A 259 12.85 -4.36 5.28
C GLN A 259 12.07 -3.22 5.96
N SER A 260 10.81 -3.51 6.31
CA SER A 260 9.93 -2.57 7.00
C SER A 260 9.36 -3.19 8.28
N LEU A 261 9.10 -2.32 9.26
CA LEU A 261 8.29 -2.61 10.44
C LEU A 261 6.92 -1.97 10.22
N THR A 262 5.85 -2.74 10.38
CA THR A 262 4.48 -2.21 10.35
C THR A 262 4.00 -2.06 11.78
N VAL A 263 3.45 -0.88 12.09
CA VAL A 263 2.86 -0.58 13.39
C VAL A 263 1.37 -0.36 13.20
N ASP A 264 0.58 -1.28 13.75
CA ASP A 264 -0.88 -1.25 13.68
C ASP A 264 -1.41 -0.75 15.04
N ILE A 265 -2.11 0.38 15.03
CA ILE A 265 -2.78 0.91 16.23
C ILE A 265 -4.26 1.04 15.88
N ASN A 266 -5.09 0.24 16.54
CA ASN A 266 -6.52 0.23 16.35
C ASN A 266 -7.17 1.51 16.91
N GLN A 267 -8.41 1.75 16.51
CA GLN A 267 -9.23 2.84 17.03
C GLN A 267 -9.50 2.66 18.53
N MET A 268 -9.22 3.72 19.31
CA MET A 268 -9.33 3.75 20.77
C MET A 268 -10.30 4.86 21.21
N ASP A 269 -11.58 4.74 20.84
CA ASP A 269 -12.62 5.67 21.30
C ASP A 269 -13.58 5.00 22.30
N SER A 270 -14.44 5.79 22.92
CA SER A 270 -15.39 5.29 23.91
C SER A 270 -16.32 4.22 23.33
N THR A 271 -16.63 4.25 22.03
CA THR A 271 -17.51 3.27 21.39
C THR A 271 -16.81 1.92 21.18
N THR A 272 -15.54 1.92 20.75
CA THR A 272 -14.74 0.71 20.53
C THR A 272 -14.29 0.07 21.83
N LEU A 273 -14.14 0.86 22.90
CA LEU A 273 -13.82 0.37 24.25
C LEU A 273 -15.04 -0.16 25.03
N GLY A 274 -16.23 -0.20 24.43
CA GLY A 274 -17.43 -0.79 25.02
C GLY A 274 -18.41 0.20 25.67
N GLY A 275 -18.24 1.51 25.43
CA GLY A 275 -19.19 2.57 25.77
C GLY A 275 -20.36 2.69 24.77
N GLY A 276 -20.41 1.83 23.75
CA GLY A 276 -21.57 1.68 22.88
C GLY A 276 -22.82 1.42 23.71
N THR A 277 -23.79 2.32 23.59
CA THR A 277 -25.09 2.32 24.26
C THR A 277 -25.63 0.90 24.47
N ASN A 278 -25.45 0.36 25.67
CA ASN A 278 -26.29 -0.74 26.12
C ASN A 278 -27.66 -0.13 26.45
N THR A 279 -28.44 0.14 25.40
CA THR A 279 -29.90 0.14 25.46
C THR A 279 -30.35 -1.30 25.69
N GLY A 280 -29.94 -1.87 26.81
CA GLY A 280 -30.48 -3.09 27.37
C GLY A 280 -31.67 -2.69 28.22
N THR A 281 -32.83 -2.58 27.58
CA THR A 281 -34.11 -2.77 28.26
C THR A 281 -34.10 -4.12 28.98
N ALA A 282 -34.03 -4.09 30.30
CA ALA A 282 -34.78 -4.92 31.24
C ALA A 282 -34.66 -4.33 32.65
#